data_AF-A0A831PPZ3-F1
#
_entry.id   AF-A0A831PPZ3-F1
#
_cell.length_a   1.000
_cell.length_b   1.000
_cell.length_c   1.000
_cell.angle_alpha   90.00
_cell.angle_beta   90.00
_cell.angle_gamma   90.00
#
_symmetry.space_group_name_H-M   'P 1'
#
loop_
_entity.id
_entity.type
_entity.pdbx_description
1 polymer ?
#
loop_
_entity_poly.entity_id
_entity_poly.type
_entity_poly.pdbx_seq_one_letter_code
_entity_poly.pdbx_strand_id
1 'polypeptide(L)'
;MPPKVRKSEKEWQAILTPEQFEIMRKGGTERPFTGAYNDFWEPGLYVCAGCGTPLFPSETKYDHGTGWPSFTAPADDKNIAYRDDFSLLMKRIEVRCAACGAHLGHVFDDGPAPTFLHFCVNSAALDFKPATEARASGPDEAKAVTETATFAAGCFWGVEHKLGQIPGVVSTVVGYT
;
A
#
# COMPACT_ATOMS: atom_id res chain seq x y z
N MET A 1 4.26 12.31 9.38
CA MET A 1 4.32 11.05 10.15
C MET A 1 2.89 10.69 10.53
N PRO A 2 2.40 9.49 10.22
CA PRO A 2 1.02 9.09 10.51
C PRO A 2 0.75 9.07 12.02
N PRO A 3 -0.52 9.23 12.45
CA PRO A 3 -0.88 9.10 13.86
C PRO A 3 -0.47 7.73 14.40
N LYS A 4 0.13 7.71 15.59
CA LYS A 4 0.65 6.49 16.20
C LYS A 4 -0.48 5.64 16.77
N VAL A 5 -0.58 4.39 16.31
CA VAL A 5 -1.51 3.41 16.87
C VAL A 5 -0.86 2.74 18.08
N ARG A 6 -1.50 2.89 19.24
CA ARG A 6 -1.07 2.26 20.49
C ARG A 6 -2.10 1.23 20.91
N LYS A 7 -1.67 -0.03 20.94
CA LYS A 7 -2.44 -1.17 21.47
C LYS A 7 -1.48 -2.08 22.23
N SER A 8 -1.98 -2.71 23.27
CA SER A 8 -1.30 -3.75 24.03
C SER A 8 -1.10 -5.02 23.19
N GLU A 9 -0.19 -5.90 23.61
CA GLU A 9 0.01 -7.19 22.95
C GLU A 9 -1.26 -8.04 22.94
N LYS A 10 -2.02 -8.02 24.05
CA LYS A 10 -3.28 -8.76 24.17
C LYS A 10 -4.33 -8.28 23.17
N GLU A 11 -4.41 -6.97 22.95
CA GLU A 11 -5.30 -6.41 21.93
C GLU A 11 -4.85 -6.80 20.52
N TRP A 12 -3.54 -6.83 20.26
CA TRP A 12 -3.02 -7.32 18.98
C TRP A 12 -3.31 -8.80 18.75
N GLN A 13 -3.11 -9.65 19.75
CA GLN A 13 -3.44 -11.09 19.70
C GLN A 13 -4.92 -11.36 19.46
N ALA A 14 -5.80 -10.44 19.90
CA ALA A 14 -7.24 -10.58 19.71
C ALA A 14 -7.70 -10.22 18.29
N ILE A 15 -6.93 -9.40 17.55
CA ILE A 15 -7.32 -8.92 16.21
C ILE A 15 -6.50 -9.53 15.06
N LEU A 16 -5.28 -9.96 15.34
CA LEU A 16 -4.40 -10.59 14.36
C LEU A 16 -4.55 -12.11 14.41
N THR A 17 -4.41 -12.77 13.27
CA THR A 17 -4.23 -14.22 13.27
C THR A 17 -2.92 -14.60 13.98
N PRO A 18 -2.76 -15.85 14.46
CA PRO A 18 -1.51 -16.27 15.09
C PRO A 18 -0.27 -16.02 14.22
N GLU A 19 -0.36 -16.31 12.92
CA GLU A 19 0.73 -16.07 11.97
C GLU A 19 1.03 -14.57 11.81
N GLN A 20 0.01 -13.74 11.64
CA GLN A 20 0.17 -12.29 11.59
C GLN A 20 0.81 -11.75 12.86
N PHE A 21 0.41 -12.26 14.04
CA PHE A 21 1.00 -11.83 15.29
C PHE A 21 2.49 -12.19 15.38
N GLU A 22 2.87 -13.43 15.03
CA GLU A 22 4.28 -13.85 15.01
C GLU A 22 5.12 -13.00 14.06
N ILE A 23 4.64 -12.77 12.83
CA ILE A 23 5.36 -11.96 11.84
C ILE A 23 5.41 -10.50 12.28
N MET A 24 4.25 -9.87 12.45
CA MET A 24 4.14 -8.43 12.63
C MET A 24 4.62 -7.92 13.99
N ARG A 25 4.50 -8.73 15.05
CA ARG A 25 4.86 -8.31 16.42
C ARG A 25 6.16 -8.92 16.90
N LYS A 26 6.47 -10.17 16.53
CA LYS A 26 7.71 -10.84 16.96
C LYS A 26 8.83 -10.83 15.91
N GLY A 27 8.59 -10.27 14.73
CA GLY A 27 9.60 -10.19 13.67
C GLY A 27 9.86 -11.53 12.98
N GLY A 28 8.84 -12.39 12.94
CA GLY A 28 8.89 -13.62 12.15
C GLY A 28 8.87 -13.34 10.64
N THR A 29 9.09 -14.39 9.85
CA THR A 29 9.05 -14.34 8.38
C THR A 29 8.24 -15.53 7.87
N GLU A 30 7.32 -15.28 6.94
CA GLU A 30 6.53 -16.33 6.28
C GLU A 30 7.42 -17.20 5.39
N ARG A 31 6.97 -18.42 5.07
CA ARG A 31 7.72 -19.31 4.17
C ARG A 31 7.67 -18.75 2.73
N PRO A 32 8.76 -18.85 1.96
CA PRO A 32 8.77 -18.37 0.58
C PRO A 32 7.72 -19.11 -0.26
N PHE A 33 7.12 -18.40 -1.21
CA PHE A 33 6.09 -18.86 -2.15
C PHE A 33 4.77 -19.32 -1.51
N THR A 34 4.57 -19.08 -0.21
CA THR A 34 3.32 -19.48 0.48
C THR A 34 2.37 -18.33 0.75
N GLY A 35 2.87 -17.10 0.73
CA GLY A 35 2.09 -15.92 1.05
C GLY A 35 1.04 -15.59 -0.01
N ALA A 36 -0.14 -15.12 0.44
CA ALA A 36 -1.28 -14.81 -0.43
C ALA A 36 -0.98 -13.76 -1.50
N TYR A 37 0.00 -12.89 -1.27
CA TYR A 37 0.31 -11.77 -2.15
C TYR A 37 1.60 -11.97 -2.96
N ASN A 38 2.25 -13.13 -2.86
CA ASN A 38 3.44 -13.43 -3.64
C ASN A 38 3.13 -13.39 -5.15
N ASP A 39 2.22 -14.26 -5.61
CA ASP A 39 1.76 -14.33 -7.00
C ASP A 39 0.38 -13.67 -7.18
N PHE A 40 0.29 -12.41 -6.75
CA PHE A 40 -0.92 -11.59 -6.83
C PHE A 40 -0.59 -10.25 -7.49
N TRP A 41 -1.35 -9.89 -8.52
CA TRP A 41 -1.01 -8.77 -9.43
C TRP A 41 -2.20 -7.84 -9.71
N GLU A 42 -3.25 -7.90 -8.88
CA GLU A 42 -4.41 -7.03 -9.05
C GLU A 42 -4.05 -5.56 -8.78
N PRO A 43 -4.65 -4.61 -9.53
CA PRO A 43 -4.44 -3.19 -9.32
C PRO A 43 -5.11 -2.72 -8.02
N GLY A 44 -4.35 -2.02 -7.18
CA GLY A 44 -4.82 -1.55 -5.89
C GLY A 44 -3.71 -1.11 -4.94
N LEU A 45 -4.01 -1.14 -3.66
CA LEU A 45 -3.14 -0.65 -2.60
C LEU A 45 -2.98 -1.71 -1.51
N TYR A 46 -1.74 -2.06 -1.20
CA TYR A 46 -1.40 -2.86 -0.04
C TYR A 46 -1.33 -1.98 1.20
N VAL A 47 -2.13 -2.33 2.19
CA VAL A 47 -2.23 -1.63 3.47
C VAL A 47 -1.69 -2.51 4.60
N CYS A 48 -1.30 -1.92 5.71
CA CYS A 48 -0.85 -2.67 6.88
C CYS A 48 -2.00 -3.51 7.44
N ALA A 49 -1.85 -4.83 7.51
CA ALA A 49 -2.88 -5.74 8.04
C ALA A 49 -3.33 -5.39 9.48
N GLY A 50 -2.46 -4.75 10.28
CA GLY A 50 -2.76 -4.40 11.66
C GLY A 50 -3.46 -3.06 11.84
N CYS A 51 -3.22 -2.07 10.98
CA CYS A 51 -3.74 -0.71 11.19
C CYS A 51 -4.30 -0.01 9.96
N GLY A 52 -4.29 -0.66 8.80
CA GLY A 52 -4.83 -0.11 7.55
C GLY A 52 -4.03 1.03 6.94
N THR A 53 -2.84 1.35 7.46
CA THR A 53 -1.99 2.40 6.86
C THR A 53 -1.58 2.01 5.44
N PRO A 54 -1.70 2.90 4.45
CA PRO A 54 -1.17 2.68 3.08
C PRO A 54 0.32 2.38 3.09
N LEU A 55 0.73 1.22 2.56
CA LEU A 55 2.14 0.81 2.55
C LEU A 55 2.73 0.81 1.15
N PHE A 56 2.14 0.05 0.22
CA PHE A 56 2.71 -0.15 -1.11
C PHE A 56 1.62 -0.12 -2.19
N PRO A 57 1.75 0.68 -3.24
CA PRO A 57 0.87 0.61 -4.40
C PRO A 57 1.18 -0.64 -5.25
N SER A 58 0.18 -1.20 -5.91
CA SER A 58 0.35 -2.34 -6.83
C SER A 58 1.33 -2.05 -7.98
N GLU A 59 1.42 -0.78 -8.37
CA GLU A 59 2.23 -0.25 -9.46
C GLU A 59 3.73 -0.34 -9.19
N THR A 60 4.13 -0.41 -7.91
CA THR A 60 5.54 -0.60 -7.53
C THR A 60 5.87 -2.06 -7.28
N LYS A 61 4.89 -2.97 -7.34
CA LYS A 61 5.12 -4.41 -7.20
C LYS A 61 5.79 -4.96 -8.45
N TYR A 62 6.74 -5.87 -8.25
CA TYR A 62 7.41 -6.60 -9.34
C TYR A 62 7.78 -8.01 -8.87
N ASP A 63 8.13 -8.88 -9.83
CA ASP A 63 8.59 -10.23 -9.50
C ASP A 63 10.11 -10.24 -9.34
N HIS A 64 10.58 -10.40 -8.11
CA HIS A 64 12.01 -10.60 -7.80
C HIS A 64 12.39 -12.10 -7.81
N GLY A 65 11.42 -13.02 -7.77
CA GLY A 65 11.67 -14.46 -7.71
C GLY A 65 12.13 -15.00 -6.35
N THR A 66 12.10 -14.20 -5.28
CA THR A 66 12.50 -14.62 -3.92
C THR A 66 11.42 -15.38 -3.17
N GLY A 67 10.17 -15.30 -3.61
CA GLY A 67 9.03 -15.96 -2.97
C GLY A 67 8.29 -15.11 -1.94
N TRP A 68 8.55 -13.81 -1.90
CA TRP A 68 7.78 -12.83 -1.13
C TRP A 68 7.35 -11.68 -2.03
N PRO A 69 6.20 -11.02 -1.75
CA PRO A 69 5.81 -9.81 -2.47
C PRO A 69 6.90 -8.75 -2.36
N SER A 70 7.33 -8.28 -3.53
CA SER A 70 8.47 -7.40 -3.70
C SER A 70 8.03 -6.07 -4.32
N PHE A 71 8.49 -4.97 -3.75
CA PHE A 71 8.13 -3.61 -4.20
C PHE A 71 9.37 -2.74 -4.41
N THR A 72 9.30 -1.77 -5.32
CA THR A 72 10.40 -0.83 -5.59
C THR A 72 10.34 0.45 -4.78
N ALA A 73 9.14 0.82 -4.30
CA ALA A 73 8.89 2.01 -3.50
C ALA A 73 7.60 1.89 -2.68
N PRO A 74 7.53 2.53 -1.50
CA PRO A 74 6.30 2.64 -0.72
C PRO A 74 5.34 3.67 -1.30
N ALA A 75 4.11 3.69 -0.80
CA ALA A 75 3.10 4.69 -1.15
C ALA A 75 3.47 6.10 -0.64
N ASP A 76 4.06 6.18 0.56
CA ASP A 76 4.66 7.39 1.14
C ASP A 76 5.78 6.95 2.10
N ASP A 77 6.97 7.53 1.97
CA ASP A 77 8.12 7.24 2.85
C ASP A 77 7.80 7.45 4.33
N LYS A 78 6.86 8.35 4.66
CA LYS A 78 6.43 8.62 6.04
C LYS A 78 5.67 7.45 6.66
N ASN A 79 5.16 6.52 5.86
CA ASN A 79 4.43 5.34 6.31
C ASN A 79 5.35 4.16 6.64
N ILE A 80 6.62 4.25 6.24
CA ILE A 80 7.66 3.27 6.51
C ILE A 80 8.62 3.80 7.57
N ALA A 81 8.99 2.92 8.51
CA ALA A 81 10.07 3.16 9.45
C ALA A 81 11.17 2.12 9.20
N TYR A 82 12.39 2.59 9.09
CA TYR A 82 13.58 1.76 8.89
C TYR A 82 14.28 1.50 10.23
N ARG A 83 14.75 0.28 10.44
CA ARG A 83 15.52 -0.10 11.62
C ARG A 83 16.68 -1.00 11.21
N ASP A 84 17.87 -0.73 11.72
CA ASP A 84 19.01 -1.62 11.52
C ASP A 84 18.74 -2.97 12.19
N ASP A 85 18.91 -4.04 11.43
CA ASP A 85 18.80 -5.43 11.86
C ASP A 85 20.12 -6.15 11.66
N PHE A 86 20.72 -6.57 12.77
CA PHE A 86 21.98 -7.32 12.82
C PHE A 86 21.76 -8.81 13.15
N SER A 87 20.52 -9.28 13.06
CA SER A 87 20.21 -10.70 13.23
C SER A 87 20.93 -11.57 12.19
N LEU A 88 21.18 -12.83 12.54
CA LEU A 88 21.83 -13.81 11.67
C LEU A 88 23.23 -13.38 11.16
N LEU A 89 23.93 -12.50 11.89
CA LEU A 89 25.26 -11.97 11.53
C LEU A 89 25.27 -11.21 10.18
N MET A 90 24.11 -10.79 9.69
CA MET A 90 23.97 -10.00 8.48
C MET A 90 23.52 -8.58 8.84
N LYS A 91 24.00 -7.58 8.11
CA LYS A 91 23.47 -6.21 8.20
C LYS A 91 22.32 -6.09 7.21
N ARG A 92 21.09 -6.03 7.72
CA ARG A 92 19.87 -5.79 6.92
C ARG A 92 19.15 -4.56 7.46
N ILE A 93 18.27 -4.00 6.65
CA ILE A 93 17.40 -2.89 7.07
C ILE A 93 15.98 -3.44 7.20
N GLU A 94 15.50 -3.55 8.43
CA GLU A 94 14.13 -3.93 8.73
C GLU A 94 13.18 -2.81 8.34
N VAL A 95 12.10 -3.18 7.66
CA VAL A 95 11.00 -2.32 7.23
C VAL A 95 9.83 -2.54 8.18
N ARG A 96 9.36 -1.46 8.81
CA ARG A 96 8.22 -1.46 9.73
C ARG A 96 7.16 -0.46 9.31
N CYS A 97 5.91 -0.71 9.70
CA CYS A 97 4.86 0.29 9.58
C CYS A 97 5.13 1.44 10.56
N ALA A 98 5.23 2.67 10.05
CA ALA A 98 5.50 3.84 10.87
C ALA A 98 4.34 4.17 11.84
N ALA A 99 3.10 3.77 11.55
CA ALA A 99 1.95 4.06 12.39
C ALA A 99 1.85 3.13 13.63
N CYS A 100 1.93 1.81 13.44
CA CYS A 100 1.72 0.82 14.51
C CYS A 100 2.98 0.05 14.95
N GLY A 101 4.10 0.25 14.25
CA GLY A 101 5.39 -0.40 14.53
C GLY A 101 5.48 -1.87 14.11
N ALA A 102 4.49 -2.38 13.37
CA ALA A 102 4.48 -3.75 12.87
C ALA A 102 5.70 -4.02 11.97
N HIS A 103 6.34 -5.17 12.17
CA HIS A 103 7.31 -5.72 11.23
C HIS A 103 6.61 -6.05 9.90
N LEU A 104 7.19 -5.58 8.80
CA LEU A 104 6.71 -5.83 7.45
C LEU A 104 7.66 -6.78 6.72
N GLY A 105 8.97 -6.53 6.82
CA GLY A 105 10.01 -7.32 6.17
C GLY A 105 11.34 -6.57 6.17
N HIS A 106 12.04 -6.59 5.04
CA HIS A 106 13.34 -5.94 4.87
C HIS A 106 13.43 -5.20 3.54
N VAL A 107 14.35 -4.24 3.46
CA VAL A 107 14.72 -3.55 2.22
C VAL A 107 16.17 -3.84 1.87
N PHE A 108 16.41 -4.08 0.59
CA PHE A 108 17.71 -4.39 -0.02
C PHE A 108 18.00 -3.43 -1.17
N ASP A 109 19.26 -3.39 -1.61
CA ASP A 109 19.78 -2.55 -2.70
C ASP A 109 19.98 -3.31 -4.02
N ASP A 110 19.31 -4.47 -4.17
CA ASP A 110 19.34 -5.35 -5.35
C ASP A 110 18.08 -5.23 -6.24
N GLY A 111 17.30 -4.16 -6.06
CA GLY A 111 16.10 -3.92 -6.85
C GLY A 111 16.38 -3.43 -8.28
N PRO A 112 15.34 -3.35 -9.13
CA PRO A 112 15.47 -2.80 -10.47
C PRO A 112 15.71 -1.28 -10.44
N ALA A 113 16.24 -0.76 -11.56
CA ALA A 113 16.30 0.68 -11.79
C ALA A 113 14.89 1.31 -11.77
N PRO A 114 14.74 2.60 -11.37
CA PRO A 114 15.81 3.57 -11.08
C PRO A 114 16.24 3.64 -9.61
N THR A 115 15.45 3.09 -8.67
CA THR A 115 15.72 3.23 -7.24
C THR A 115 16.73 2.23 -6.73
N PHE A 116 16.84 1.07 -7.39
CA PHE A 116 17.60 -0.10 -6.93
C PHE A 116 17.15 -0.61 -5.56
N LEU A 117 16.01 -0.16 -5.06
CA LEU A 117 15.44 -0.60 -3.80
C LEU A 117 14.52 -1.79 -4.03
N HIS A 118 14.68 -2.79 -3.19
CA HIS A 118 13.88 -4.00 -3.15
C HIS A 118 13.28 -4.16 -1.76
N PHE A 119 12.00 -3.82 -1.62
CA PHE A 119 11.23 -4.05 -0.42
C PHE A 119 10.68 -5.48 -0.46
N CYS A 120 11.30 -6.38 0.28
CA CYS A 120 10.87 -7.77 0.44
C CYS A 120 9.98 -7.87 1.67
N VAL A 121 8.67 -8.06 1.47
CA VAL A 121 7.66 -7.90 2.51
C VAL A 121 6.92 -9.21 2.75
N ASN A 122 6.51 -9.49 3.98
CA ASN A 122 5.64 -10.63 4.28
C ASN A 122 4.20 -10.33 3.83
N SER A 123 3.60 -11.23 3.05
CA SER A 123 2.20 -11.16 2.65
C SER A 123 1.26 -11.08 3.85
N ALA A 124 1.53 -11.85 4.90
CA ALA A 124 0.72 -11.83 6.12
C ALA A 124 0.70 -10.46 6.81
N ALA A 125 1.74 -9.63 6.62
CA ALA A 125 1.79 -8.28 7.17
C ALA A 125 0.99 -7.25 6.35
N LEU A 126 0.49 -7.64 5.18
CA LEU A 126 -0.28 -6.84 4.24
C LEU A 126 -1.75 -7.27 4.23
N ASP A 127 -2.60 -6.31 3.91
CA ASP A 127 -3.97 -6.51 3.43
C ASP A 127 -4.09 -5.74 2.10
N PHE A 128 -5.08 -6.05 1.26
CA PHE A 128 -5.19 -5.47 -0.08
C PHE A 128 -6.51 -4.74 -0.28
N LYS A 129 -6.43 -3.53 -0.86
CA LYS A 129 -7.56 -2.70 -1.26
C LYS A 129 -7.58 -2.56 -2.78
N PRO A 130 -8.52 -3.21 -3.49
CA PRO A 130 -8.65 -3.08 -4.94
C PRO A 130 -8.85 -1.62 -5.37
N ALA A 131 -8.27 -1.22 -6.49
CA ALA A 131 -8.38 0.15 -7.01
C ALA A 131 -9.84 0.59 -7.26
N THR A 132 -10.76 -0.36 -7.48
CA THR A 132 -12.20 -0.08 -7.65
C THR A 132 -12.88 0.37 -6.35
N GLU A 133 -12.38 -0.03 -5.18
CA GLU A 133 -12.93 0.39 -3.88
C GLU A 133 -12.49 1.80 -3.46
N ALA A 134 -11.39 2.31 -4.03
CA ALA A 134 -10.91 3.68 -3.79
C ALA A 134 -11.82 4.77 -4.40
N ARG A 135 -12.80 4.39 -5.22
CA ARG A 135 -13.87 5.29 -5.72
C ARG A 135 -15.17 5.23 -4.91
N ALA A 136 -15.24 4.43 -3.84
CA ALA A 136 -16.49 4.18 -3.09
C ALA A 136 -16.42 4.50 -1.59
N SER A 137 -15.41 5.20 -1.09
CA SER A 137 -15.39 5.65 0.32
C SER A 137 -14.58 6.94 0.51
N GLY A 138 -15.10 8.04 -0.04
CA GLY A 138 -14.88 9.38 0.49
C GLY A 138 -15.79 9.63 1.71
N PRO A 139 -15.46 10.59 2.59
CA PRO A 139 -16.12 10.77 3.88
C PRO A 139 -17.56 11.25 3.69
N ASP A 140 -18.49 10.67 4.47
CA ASP A 140 -19.86 11.12 4.72
C ASP A 140 -20.51 11.96 3.61
N GLU A 141 -21.35 11.30 2.79
CA GLU A 141 -22.31 11.96 1.89
C GLU A 141 -23.37 12.74 2.69
N ALA A 142 -22.97 13.88 3.24
CA ALA A 142 -23.85 15.03 3.25
C ALA A 142 -24.01 15.45 1.78
N LYS A 143 -25.19 15.21 1.21
CA LYS A 143 -25.64 15.66 -0.13
C LYS A 143 -25.07 17.03 -0.51
N ALA A 144 -23.95 17.05 -1.24
CA ALA A 144 -23.50 18.24 -1.95
C ALA A 144 -24.29 18.31 -3.25
N VAL A 145 -25.06 19.38 -3.43
CA VAL A 145 -25.77 19.66 -4.69
C VAL A 145 -24.70 19.89 -5.77
N THR A 146 -24.68 19.05 -6.80
CA THR A 146 -23.79 19.19 -7.95
C THR A 146 -24.56 19.79 -9.13
N GLU A 147 -23.88 20.56 -9.97
CA GLU A 147 -24.41 21.13 -11.21
C GLU A 147 -23.63 20.57 -12.41
N THR A 148 -24.31 20.41 -13.55
CA THR A 148 -23.72 19.88 -14.80
C THR A 148 -23.42 21.01 -15.76
N ALA A 149 -22.18 21.07 -16.27
CA ALA A 149 -21.75 21.99 -17.32
C ALA A 149 -21.26 21.23 -18.56
N THR A 150 -21.62 21.70 -19.76
CA THR A 150 -21.22 21.11 -21.04
C THR A 150 -20.30 22.06 -21.79
N PHE A 151 -19.12 21.58 -22.18
CA PHE A 151 -18.11 22.35 -22.89
C PHE A 151 -17.86 21.77 -24.27
N ALA A 152 -17.90 22.61 -25.31
CA ALA A 152 -17.36 22.26 -26.62
C ALA A 152 -15.84 22.39 -26.58
N ALA A 153 -15.14 21.27 -26.57
CA ALA A 153 -13.69 21.23 -26.50
C ALA A 153 -13.13 20.20 -27.49
N GLY A 154 -11.89 20.41 -27.93
CA GLY A 154 -11.23 19.65 -29.00
C GLY A 154 -10.90 18.20 -28.63
N CYS A 155 -9.61 17.83 -28.59
CA CYS A 155 -9.18 16.45 -28.34
C CYS A 155 -9.81 15.86 -27.06
N PHE A 156 -10.77 14.96 -27.25
CA PHE A 156 -11.72 14.50 -26.24
C PHE A 156 -11.03 13.89 -25.00
N TRP A 157 -10.06 12.98 -25.18
CA TRP A 157 -9.34 12.39 -24.04
C TRP A 157 -8.49 13.40 -23.24
N GLY A 158 -7.88 14.36 -23.92
CA GLY A 158 -7.03 15.36 -23.26
C GLY A 158 -7.83 16.35 -22.43
N VAL A 159 -9.06 16.66 -22.85
CA VAL A 159 -9.97 17.54 -22.12
C VAL A 159 -10.56 16.82 -20.92
N GLU A 160 -10.99 15.57 -21.08
CA GLU A 160 -11.51 14.75 -19.97
C GLU A 160 -10.49 14.67 -18.82
N HIS A 161 -9.23 14.35 -19.15
CA HIS A 161 -8.16 14.26 -18.16
C HIS A 161 -7.93 15.58 -17.43
N LYS A 162 -7.92 16.71 -18.16
CA LYS A 162 -7.69 18.03 -17.56
C LYS A 162 -8.86 18.49 -16.70
N LEU A 163 -10.10 18.26 -17.13
CA LEU A 163 -11.29 18.62 -16.36
C LEU A 163 -11.40 17.76 -15.09
N GLY A 164 -11.05 16.47 -15.17
CA GLY A 164 -11.06 15.57 -14.01
C GLY A 164 -10.04 15.92 -12.93
N GLN A 165 -9.03 16.72 -13.26
CA GLN A 165 -8.03 17.22 -12.31
C GLN A 165 -8.45 18.53 -11.62
N ILE A 166 -9.56 19.16 -12.02
CA ILE A 166 -10.00 20.43 -11.44
C ILE A 166 -10.61 20.17 -10.06
N PRO A 167 -10.10 20.82 -8.99
CA PRO A 167 -10.70 20.71 -7.66
C PRO A 167 -12.19 21.06 -7.67
N GLY A 168 -13.03 20.13 -7.21
CA GLY A 168 -14.50 20.28 -7.20
C GLY A 168 -15.22 19.57 -8.35
N VAL A 169 -14.52 19.05 -9.36
CA VAL A 169 -15.12 18.21 -10.39
C VAL A 169 -15.29 16.78 -9.87
N VAL A 170 -16.55 16.34 -9.77
CA VAL A 170 -16.92 15.01 -9.24
C VAL A 170 -16.85 13.94 -10.33
N SER A 171 -17.17 14.30 -11.59
CA SER A 171 -17.06 13.40 -12.73
C SER A 171 -16.90 14.17 -14.04
N THR A 172 -16.27 13.51 -15.02
CA THR A 172 -16.15 13.99 -16.39
C THR A 172 -16.47 12.85 -17.34
N VAL A 173 -17.20 13.16 -18.41
CA VAL A 173 -17.46 12.23 -19.51
C VAL A 173 -17.26 12.99 -20.81
N VAL A 174 -16.64 12.35 -21.79
CA VAL A 174 -16.59 12.86 -23.16
C VAL A 174 -17.44 11.99 -24.08
N GLY A 175 -18.20 12.65 -24.95
CA GLY A 175 -19.10 12.00 -25.89
C GLY A 175 -19.56 12.98 -26.96
N TYR A 176 -20.23 12.43 -27.97
CA TYR A 176 -20.93 13.22 -28.98
C TYR A 176 -22.39 13.36 -28.55
N THR A 177 -22.94 14.56 -28.64
CA THR A 177 -24.38 14.83 -28.51
C THR A 177 -25.10 14.54 -29.81
#